data_AF-F8N6E4-F1
#
_entry.id   AF-F8N6E4-F1
#
_cell.length_a   1.000
_cell.length_b   1.000
_cell.length_c   1.000
_cell.angle_alpha   90.00
_cell.angle_beta   90.00
_cell.angle_gamma   90.00
#
_symmetry.space_group_name_H-M   'P 1'
#
loop_
_entity.id
_entity.type
_entity.pdbx_description
1 polymer ?
#
loop_
_entity_poly.entity_id
_entity_poly.type
_entity_poly.pdbx_seq_one_letter_code
_entity_poly.pdbx_strand_id
1 'polypeptide(L)'
;MAENIYPHEFETYWKAHEASLIQAAPKVLREERENNGKMNTAGDWLLFAIPIMAMIGFMNTDFIEKELPKFLVALAIGVVCYGVSVYIKPYVTGKRNIVDIDADIKAYFFTVYEKEGIKGLDAARA
;
A
#
# COMPACT_ATOMS: atom_id res chain seq x y z
N MET A 1 21.28 8.05 5.80
CA MET A 1 20.81 9.20 5.00
C MET A 1 20.53 8.65 3.62
N ALA A 2 19.26 8.51 3.24
CA ALA A 2 18.93 8.01 1.91
C ALA A 2 19.41 9.07 0.90
N GLU A 3 20.31 8.66 0.01
CA GLU A 3 20.78 9.47 -1.11
C GLU A 3 19.55 9.94 -1.88
N ASN A 4 19.36 11.26 -1.96
CA ASN A 4 18.19 11.81 -2.61
C ASN A 4 18.40 11.66 -4.12
N ILE A 5 17.87 10.57 -4.69
CA ILE A 5 18.02 10.19 -6.10
C ILE A 5 17.47 11.29 -7.03
N TYR A 6 16.56 12.14 -6.52
CA TYR A 6 15.90 13.17 -7.28
C TYR A 6 16.31 14.60 -6.87
N PRO A 7 16.31 15.55 -7.82
CA PRO A 7 16.53 16.97 -7.54
C PRO A 7 15.54 17.53 -6.52
N HIS A 8 16.01 18.46 -5.68
CA HIS A 8 15.19 19.06 -4.62
C HIS A 8 13.94 19.78 -5.15
N GLU A 9 14.04 20.40 -6.32
CA GLU A 9 12.91 21.06 -7.00
C GLU A 9 11.81 20.05 -7.37
N PHE A 10 12.19 18.94 -8.00
CA PHE A 10 11.27 17.86 -8.35
C PHE A 10 10.64 17.23 -7.11
N GLU A 11 11.42 16.95 -6.06
CA GLU A 11 10.90 16.40 -4.80
C GLU A 11 9.87 17.32 -4.15
N THR A 12 10.13 18.63 -4.15
CA THR A 12 9.23 19.62 -3.58
C THR A 12 7.94 19.69 -4.37
N TYR A 13 8.03 19.68 -5.71
CA TYR A 13 6.86 19.66 -6.58
C TYR A 13 6.07 18.36 -6.45
N TRP A 14 6.76 17.21 -6.45
CA TRP A 14 6.16 15.89 -6.26
C TRP A 14 5.34 15.85 -4.97
N LYS A 15 5.93 16.24 -3.83
CA LYS A 15 5.23 16.25 -2.54
C LYS A 15 4.01 17.17 -2.53
N ALA A 16 4.04 18.28 -3.26
CA ALA A 16 2.91 19.20 -3.35
C ALA A 16 1.77 18.67 -4.23
N HIS A 17 2.07 17.83 -5.23
CA HIS A 17 1.13 17.45 -6.30
C HIS A 17 0.98 15.95 -6.52
N GLU A 18 1.51 15.12 -5.62
CA GLU A 18 1.56 13.66 -5.71
C GLU A 18 0.21 13.04 -6.06
N ALA A 19 -0.85 13.40 -5.34
CA ALA A 19 -2.18 12.84 -5.57
C ALA A 19 -2.70 13.07 -7.00
N SER A 20 -2.46 14.28 -7.54
CA SER A 20 -2.87 14.62 -8.89
C SER A 20 -1.98 14.01 -9.97
N LEU A 21 -0.68 13.87 -9.71
CA LEU A 21 0.25 13.20 -10.62
C LEU A 21 -0.04 11.69 -10.69
N ILE A 22 -0.37 11.06 -9.56
CA ILE A 22 -0.79 9.65 -9.53
C ILE A 22 -2.07 9.43 -10.36
N GLN A 23 -3.00 10.39 -10.38
CA GLN A 23 -4.20 10.30 -11.22
C GLN A 23 -3.92 10.49 -12.71
N ALA A 24 -2.93 11.34 -13.02
CA ALA A 24 -2.41 11.59 -14.35
C ALA A 24 -1.43 10.51 -14.86
N ALA A 25 -1.05 9.55 -14.01
CA ALA A 25 -0.15 8.47 -14.37
C ALA A 25 -0.69 7.66 -15.56
N PRO A 26 0.19 7.02 -16.36
CA PRO A 26 -0.22 6.14 -17.45
C PRO A 26 -1.27 5.12 -16.99
N LYS A 27 -2.31 4.90 -17.81
CA LYS A 27 -3.45 4.04 -17.46
C LYS A 27 -3.04 2.67 -16.90
N VAL A 28 -2.00 2.06 -17.48
CA VAL A 28 -1.45 0.78 -17.03
C VAL A 28 -1.01 0.83 -15.56
N LEU A 29 -0.19 1.81 -15.17
CA LEU A 29 0.31 1.96 -13.80
C LEU A 29 -0.80 2.38 -12.83
N ARG A 30 -1.72 3.23 -13.29
CA ARG A 30 -2.86 3.68 -12.47
C ARG A 30 -3.81 2.52 -12.17
N GLU A 31 -4.16 1.73 -13.18
CA GLU A 31 -5.01 0.55 -13.01
C GLU A 31 -4.32 -0.53 -12.17
N GLU A 32 -3.01 -0.71 -12.31
CA GLU A 32 -2.23 -1.62 -11.48
C GLU A 32 -2.26 -1.20 -10.00
N ARG A 33 -2.09 0.10 -9.72
CA ARG A 33 -2.21 0.68 -8.38
C ARG A 33 -3.63 0.53 -7.81
N GLU A 34 -4.65 0.83 -8.59
CA GLU A 34 -6.05 0.70 -8.17
C GLU A 34 -6.44 -0.75 -7.88
N ASN A 35 -5.98 -1.68 -8.72
CA ASN A 35 -6.22 -3.12 -8.55
C ASN A 35 -5.43 -3.71 -7.37
N ASN A 36 -4.34 -3.07 -6.95
CA ASN A 36 -3.62 -3.42 -5.73
C ASN A 36 -4.47 -3.20 -4.48
N GLY A 37 -5.18 -2.07 -4.43
CA GLY A 37 -6.03 -1.68 -3.30
C GLY A 37 -7.33 -2.48 -3.18
N LYS A 38 -7.84 -3.05 -4.28
CA LYS A 38 -9.10 -3.81 -4.29
C LYS A 38 -8.90 -5.26 -3.84
N MET A 39 -9.87 -5.81 -3.10
CA MET A 39 -9.96 -7.24 -2.73
C MET A 39 -10.44 -8.09 -3.91
N ASN A 40 -9.63 -8.12 -4.97
CA ASN A 40 -9.98 -8.73 -6.24
C ASN A 40 -9.44 -10.16 -6.41
N THR A 41 -8.59 -10.65 -5.51
CA THR A 41 -8.02 -12.00 -5.58
C THR A 41 -8.48 -12.88 -4.44
N ALA A 42 -8.58 -14.19 -4.67
CA ALA A 42 -8.88 -15.17 -3.61
C ALA A 42 -7.89 -15.09 -2.44
N GLY A 43 -6.62 -14.74 -2.73
CA GLY A 43 -5.60 -14.46 -1.72
C GLY A 43 -5.92 -13.26 -0.84
N ASP A 44 -6.49 -12.17 -1.38
CA ASP A 44 -6.92 -11.01 -0.58
C ASP A 44 -7.99 -11.41 0.45
N TRP A 45 -8.96 -12.23 0.03
CA TRP A 45 -10.03 -12.72 0.90
C TRP A 45 -9.51 -13.69 1.96
N LEU A 46 -8.60 -14.59 1.58
CA LEU A 46 -7.98 -15.55 2.51
C LEU A 46 -7.14 -14.82 3.58
N LEU A 47 -6.32 -13.86 3.19
CA LEU A 47 -5.48 -13.07 4.10
C LEU A 47 -6.30 -12.18 5.03
N PHE A 48 -7.50 -11.75 4.61
CA PHE A 48 -8.42 -11.04 5.48
C PHE A 48 -9.14 -11.96 6.49
N ALA A 49 -9.46 -13.19 6.08
CA ALA A 49 -10.14 -14.15 6.95
C ALA A 49 -9.24 -14.68 8.08
N ILE A 50 -7.94 -14.84 7.85
CA ILE A 50 -6.99 -15.42 8.83
C ILE A 50 -6.98 -14.68 10.18
N PRO A 51 -6.82 -13.34 10.24
CA PRO A 51 -6.87 -12.60 11.50
C PRO A 51 -8.18 -12.81 12.26
N ILE A 52 -9.32 -12.82 11.56
CA ILE A 52 -10.65 -13.02 12.16
C ILE A 52 -10.75 -14.42 12.77
N MET A 53 -10.34 -15.44 12.02
CA MET A 53 -10.36 -16.83 12.48
C MET A 53 -9.43 -17.04 13.67
N ALA A 54 -8.26 -16.39 13.69
CA ALA A 54 -7.33 -16.45 14.82
C ALA A 54 -7.93 -15.80 16.08
N MET A 55 -8.60 -14.65 15.94
CA MET A 55 -9.30 -13.98 17.04
C MET A 55 -10.42 -14.84 17.62
N ILE A 56 -11.30 -15.38 16.76
CA ILE A 56 -12.40 -16.25 17.17
C ILE A 56 -11.88 -17.52 17.85
N GLY A 57 -10.86 -18.15 17.25
CA GLY A 57 -10.21 -19.33 17.81
C GLY A 57 -9.66 -19.08 19.20
N PHE A 58 -8.99 -17.95 19.42
CA PHE A 58 -8.49 -17.56 20.73
C PHE A 58 -9.61 -17.24 21.73
N MET A 59 -10.65 -16.51 21.31
CA MET A 59 -11.78 -16.16 22.19
C MET A 59 -12.53 -17.39 22.72
N ASN A 60 -12.55 -18.48 21.94
CA ASN A 60 -13.18 -19.75 22.32
C ASN A 60 -12.33 -20.61 23.28
N THR A 61 -11.17 -20.13 23.72
CA THR A 61 -10.32 -20.85 24.68
C THR A 61 -10.61 -20.44 26.11
N ASP A 62 -10.36 -21.32 27.09
CA ASP A 62 -10.51 -21.01 28.51
C ASP A 62 -9.21 -20.46 29.15
N PHE A 63 -8.23 -20.04 28.34
CA PHE A 63 -6.95 -19.51 28.85
C PHE A 63 -7.10 -18.24 29.70
N ILE A 64 -8.16 -17.45 29.45
CA ILE A 64 -8.47 -16.24 30.21
C ILE A 64 -9.96 -16.26 30.54
N GLU A 65 -10.28 -16.34 31.83
CA GLU A 65 -11.67 -16.37 32.31
C GLU A 65 -12.38 -15.01 32.16
N LYS A 66 -11.66 -13.92 32.42
CA LYS A 66 -12.23 -12.57 32.37
C LYS A 66 -12.37 -12.11 30.91
N GLU A 67 -13.58 -11.70 30.53
CA GLU A 67 -13.89 -11.33 29.15
C GLU A 67 -13.09 -10.13 28.64
N LEU A 68 -12.91 -9.09 29.46
CA LEU A 68 -12.20 -7.87 29.05
C LEU A 68 -10.72 -8.13 28.66
N PRO A 69 -9.87 -8.74 29.51
CA PRO A 69 -8.50 -9.05 29.11
C PRO A 69 -8.42 -10.08 27.99
N LYS A 70 -9.36 -11.04 27.92
CA LYS A 70 -9.45 -11.99 26.80
C LYS A 70 -9.67 -11.24 25.47
N PHE A 71 -10.58 -10.28 25.46
CA PHE A 71 -10.84 -9.43 24.29
C PHE A 71 -9.61 -8.60 23.90
N LEU A 72 -8.90 -7.99 24.86
CA LEU A 72 -7.69 -7.21 24.56
C LEU A 72 -6.59 -8.06 23.94
N VAL A 73 -6.39 -9.29 24.44
CA VAL A 73 -5.41 -10.22 23.85
C VAL A 73 -5.85 -10.69 22.47
N ALA A 74 -7.14 -10.98 22.27
CA ALA A 74 -7.68 -11.31 20.96
C ALA A 74 -7.41 -10.16 19.96
N LEU A 75 -7.66 -8.92 20.36
CA LEU A 75 -7.39 -7.74 19.53
C LEU A 75 -5.90 -7.63 19.19
N ALA A 76 -5.01 -7.85 20.15
CA ALA A 76 -3.56 -7.86 19.90
C ALA A 76 -3.16 -8.94 18.88
N ILE A 77 -3.72 -10.16 19.00
CA ILE A 77 -3.52 -11.24 18.02
C ILE A 77 -3.99 -10.80 16.63
N GLY A 78 -5.18 -10.20 16.54
CA GLY A 78 -5.73 -9.68 15.29
C GLY A 78 -4.80 -8.68 14.61
N VAL A 79 -4.25 -7.72 15.37
CA VAL A 79 -3.29 -6.73 14.85
C VAL A 79 -2.01 -7.39 14.32
N VAL A 80 -1.45 -8.35 15.07
CA VAL A 80 -0.25 -9.07 14.64
C VAL A 80 -0.52 -9.90 13.37
N CYS A 81 -1.60 -10.67 13.35
CA CYS A 81 -2.00 -11.46 12.18
C CYS A 81 -2.27 -10.59 10.96
N TYR A 82 -2.89 -9.42 11.15
CA TYR A 82 -3.11 -8.46 10.07
C TYR A 82 -1.78 -7.91 9.53
N GLY A 83 -0.86 -7.51 10.41
CA GLY A 83 0.47 -7.06 10.00
C GLY A 83 1.22 -8.09 9.17
N VAL A 84 1.21 -9.36 9.60
CA VAL A 84 1.79 -10.48 8.82
C VAL A 84 1.09 -10.66 7.49
N SER A 85 -0.24 -10.60 7.46
CA SER A 85 -1.06 -10.76 6.25
C SER A 85 -0.74 -9.69 5.20
N VAL A 86 -0.56 -8.43 5.62
CA VAL A 86 -0.13 -7.34 4.74
C VAL A 86 1.28 -7.59 4.20
N TYR A 87 2.19 -8.09 5.02
CA TYR A 87 3.57 -8.38 4.62
C TYR A 87 3.66 -9.50 3.59
N ILE A 88 2.88 -10.58 3.76
CA ILE A 88 2.90 -11.72 2.83
C ILE A 88 2.00 -11.54 1.60
N LYS A 89 1.14 -10.50 1.59
CA LYS A 89 0.18 -10.21 0.52
C LYS A 89 0.81 -10.26 -0.89
N PRO A 90 1.99 -9.68 -1.16
CA PRO A 90 2.61 -9.74 -2.49
C PRO A 90 2.94 -11.17 -2.94
N TYR A 91 3.36 -12.04 -2.02
CA TYR A 91 3.73 -13.42 -2.30
C TYR A 91 2.52 -14.33 -2.53
N VAL A 92 1.39 -14.05 -1.87
CA VAL A 92 0.17 -14.86 -1.97
C VAL A 92 -0.70 -14.43 -3.15
N THR A 93 -0.77 -13.12 -3.42
CA THR A 93 -1.67 -12.57 -4.45
C THR A 93 -1.00 -12.38 -5.81
N GLY A 94 0.33 -12.47 -5.88
CA GLY A 94 1.10 -12.19 -7.10
C GLY A 94 1.09 -10.72 -7.52
N LYS A 95 0.49 -9.83 -6.71
CA LYS A 95 0.45 -8.39 -6.95
C LYS A 95 1.80 -7.78 -6.58
N ARG A 96 2.34 -6.91 -7.44
CA ARG A 96 3.53 -6.09 -7.12
C ARG A 96 3.24 -5.20 -5.91
N ASN A 97 4.27 -4.88 -5.12
CA ASN A 97 4.10 -4.02 -3.96
C ASN A 97 3.67 -2.61 -4.42
N ILE A 98 2.72 -1.99 -3.71
CA ILE A 98 2.27 -0.63 -3.99
C ILE A 98 3.44 0.38 -3.93
N VAL A 99 4.45 0.11 -3.09
CA VAL A 99 5.66 0.93 -2.99
C VAL A 99 6.46 0.91 -4.30
N ASP A 100 6.54 -0.25 -4.96
CA ASP A 100 7.26 -0.38 -6.24
C ASP A 100 6.47 0.30 -7.37
N ILE A 101 5.13 0.20 -7.34
CA ILE A 101 4.25 0.87 -8.31
C ILE A 101 4.37 2.39 -8.16
N ASP A 102 4.37 2.91 -6.92
CA ASP A 102 4.51 4.35 -6.66
C ASP A 102 5.92 4.85 -7.05
N ALA A 103 6.95 4.03 -6.86
CA ALA A 103 8.30 4.33 -7.34
C ALA A 103 8.37 4.39 -8.88
N ASP A 104 7.72 3.46 -9.59
CA ASP A 104 7.64 3.46 -11.06
C ASP A 104 6.89 4.71 -11.58
N ILE A 105 5.79 5.10 -10.93
CA ILE A 105 5.05 6.33 -11.27
C ILE A 105 5.95 7.56 -11.07
N LYS A 106 6.67 7.62 -9.94
CA LYS A 106 7.59 8.73 -9.67
C LYS A 106 8.74 8.80 -10.68
N ALA A 107 9.32 7.66 -11.05
CA ALA A 107 10.36 7.58 -12.07
C ALA A 107 9.87 8.02 -13.46
N TYR A 108 8.62 7.67 -13.82
CA TYR A 108 7.99 8.15 -15.05
C TYR A 108 7.89 9.68 -15.07
N PHE A 109 7.36 10.30 -14.02
CA PHE A 109 7.25 11.76 -13.96
C PHE A 109 8.61 12.45 -13.84
N PHE A 110 9.61 11.80 -13.24
CA PHE A 110 10.96 12.31 -13.25
C PHE A 110 11.52 12.37 -14.68
N THR A 111 11.28 11.35 -15.51
CA THR A 111 11.67 11.38 -16.94
C THR A 111 10.98 12.50 -17.72
N VAL A 112 9.73 12.82 -17.38
CA VAL A 112 9.01 13.97 -17.95
C VAL A 112 9.65 15.28 -17.51
N TYR A 113 10.00 15.40 -16.23
CA TYR A 113 10.70 16.55 -15.68
C TYR A 113 12.08 16.76 -16.32
N GLU A 114 12.85 15.70 -16.59
CA GLU A 114 14.15 15.82 -17.27
C GLU A 114 14.03 16.38 -18.70
N LYS A 115 12.91 16.11 -19.38
CA LYS A 115 12.68 16.55 -20.77
C LYS A 115 12.07 17.93 -20.87
N GLU A 116 11.12 18.25 -20.00
CA GLU A 116 10.23 19.42 -20.14
C GLU A 116 10.21 20.32 -18.89
N GLY A 117 10.92 19.94 -17.83
CA GLY A 117 10.90 20.61 -16.54
C GLY A 117 9.53 20.56 -15.86
N ILE A 118 9.29 21.50 -14.94
CA ILE A 118 8.02 21.61 -14.21
C ILE A 118 6.80 21.80 -15.15
N LYS A 119 7.01 22.45 -16.30
CA LYS A 119 5.94 22.68 -17.29
C LYS A 119 5.36 21.37 -17.83
N GLY A 120 6.19 20.35 -18.03
CA GLY A 120 5.74 19.02 -18.45
C GLY A 120 4.91 18.31 -17.38
N LEU A 121 5.23 18.53 -16.10
CA LEU A 121 4.45 18.01 -14.98
C LEU A 121 3.09 18.70 -14.87
N ASP A 122 3.06 20.03 -15.03
CA ASP A 122 1.81 20.81 -15.05
C ASP A 122 0.92 20.38 -16.22
N ALA A 123 1.49 20.17 -17.41
CA ALA A 123 0.77 19.72 -18.60
C ALA A 123 0.24 18.28 -18.46
N ALA A 124 0.99 17.39 -17.82
CA ALA A 124 0.54 16.03 -17.59
C ALA A 124 -0.63 15.95 -16.59
N ARG A 125 -0.74 16.92 -15.68
CA ARG A 125 -1.80 17.01 -14.68
C ARG A 125 -3.06 17.72 -15.18
N ALA A 126 -2.93 18.63 -16.14
CA ALA A 126 -4.01 19.46 -16.69
C ALA A 126 -5.08 18.62 -17.42
#